data_AF-A0A941PHY0-F1
#
_entry.id   AF-A0A941PHY0-F1
#
_cell.length_a   1.000
_cell.length_b   1.000
_cell.length_c   1.000
_cell.angle_alpha   90.00
_cell.angle_beta   90.00
_cell.angle_gamma   90.00
#
_symmetry.space_group_name_H-M   'P 1'
#
loop_
_entity.id
_entity.type
_entity.pdbx_description
1 polymer ?
#
loop_
_entity_poly.entity_id
_entity_poly.type
_entity_poly.pdbx_seq_one_letter_code
_entity_poly.pdbx_strand_id
1 'polypeptide(L)'
;MKENYPHIHFERYADDVVIHCRSQKQLDMIKNKLLKRFAECKLALNSQKTKIVYCKDANRSEENKEIAFDFLGYTFRPRLARNKEKAFFVSFIPAIST
;
A
#
# COMPACT_ATOMS: atom_id res chain seq x y z
N MET A 1 4.34 -0.23 -15.31
CA MET A 1 2.96 -0.50 -14.84
C MET A 1 1.94 0.23 -15.69
N LYS A 2 2.03 1.55 -15.92
CA LYS A 2 1.10 2.29 -16.81
C LYS A 2 0.87 1.66 -18.19
N GLU A 3 1.91 1.12 -18.82
CA GLU A 3 1.82 0.51 -20.15
C GLU A 3 1.16 -0.88 -20.16
N ASN A 4 1.35 -1.69 -19.12
CA ASN A 4 0.89 -3.09 -19.08
C ASN A 4 -0.30 -3.32 -18.12
N TYR A 5 -0.54 -2.40 -17.19
CA TYR A 5 -1.52 -2.47 -16.11
C TYR A 5 -2.07 -1.07 -15.79
N PRO A 6 -2.76 -0.40 -16.74
CA PRO A 6 -3.22 0.97 -16.57
C PRO A 6 -4.18 1.17 -15.38
N HIS A 7 -4.88 0.11 -14.96
CA HIS A 7 -5.81 0.13 -13.83
C HIS A 7 -5.16 -0.07 -12.45
N ILE A 8 -3.84 -0.27 -12.41
CA ILE A 8 -3.09 -0.49 -11.17
C ILE A 8 -2.31 0.79 -10.86
N HIS A 9 -2.81 1.50 -9.84
CA HIS A 9 -2.16 2.70 -9.33
C HIS A 9 -0.94 2.31 -8.49
N PHE A 10 0.12 3.09 -8.61
CA PHE A 10 1.33 2.92 -7.85
C PHE A 10 2.07 4.25 -7.78
N GLU A 11 2.82 4.42 -6.71
CA GLU A 11 3.61 5.58 -6.38
C GLU A 11 5.06 5.12 -6.30
N ARG A 12 5.97 5.89 -6.89
CA ARG A 12 7.39 5.57 -6.88
C ARG A 12 8.19 6.82 -6.59
N TYR A 13 9.18 6.68 -5.73
CA TYR A 13 10.20 7.68 -5.47
C TYR A 13 11.55 6.98 -5.31
N ALA A 14 12.49 7.25 -6.22
CA ALA A 14 13.75 6.52 -6.33
C ALA A 14 13.54 4.98 -6.39
N ASP A 15 13.95 4.27 -5.34
CA ASP A 15 13.83 2.82 -5.13
C ASP A 15 12.61 2.42 -4.28
N ASP A 16 11.94 3.37 -3.62
CA ASP A 16 10.72 3.13 -2.87
C ASP A 16 9.49 3.11 -3.78
N VAL A 17 8.66 2.08 -3.61
CA VAL A 17 7.44 1.86 -4.41
C VAL A 17 6.29 1.42 -3.51
N VAL A 18 5.14 2.07 -3.68
CA VAL A 18 3.85 1.65 -3.12
C VAL A 18 2.95 1.25 -4.28
N ILE A 19 2.23 0.12 -4.16
CA ILE A 19 1.34 -0.37 -5.22
C ILE A 19 -0.03 -0.63 -4.64
N HIS A 20 -1.05 -0.02 -5.24
CA HIS A 20 -2.42 -0.09 -4.78
C HIS A 20 -3.11 -1.32 -5.38
N CYS A 21 -3.49 -2.26 -4.51
CA CYS A 21 -4.27 -3.44 -4.87
C CYS A 21 -5.66 -3.35 -4.22
N ARG A 22 -6.70 -3.70 -4.97
CA ARG A 22 -8.10 -3.72 -4.51
C ARG A 22 -8.54 -5.09 -3.98
N SER A 23 -7.78 -6.15 -4.26
CA SER A 23 -8.09 -7.50 -3.81
C SER A 23 -6.82 -8.34 -3.62
N GLN A 24 -6.93 -9.41 -2.83
CA GLN A 24 -5.85 -10.36 -2.63
C GLN A 24 -5.39 -11.01 -3.94
N LYS A 25 -6.34 -11.36 -4.83
CA LYS A 25 -6.03 -11.91 -6.15
C LYS A 25 -5.19 -10.97 -7.01
N GLN A 26 -5.51 -9.67 -6.98
CA GLN A 26 -4.72 -8.67 -7.70
C GLN A 26 -3.32 -8.53 -7.11
N LEU A 27 -3.22 -8.58 -5.77
CA LEU A 27 -1.96 -8.56 -5.05
C LEU A 27 -1.07 -9.72 -5.46
N ASP A 28 -1.58 -10.95 -5.42
CA ASP A 28 -0.80 -12.15 -5.75
C ASP A 28 -0.32 -12.11 -7.21
N MET A 29 -1.19 -11.68 -8.13
CA MET A 29 -0.83 -11.48 -9.54
C MET A 29 0.32 -10.48 -9.69
N ILE A 30 0.25 -9.34 -9.01
CA ILE A 30 1.29 -8.30 -9.09
C ILE A 30 2.58 -8.74 -8.43
N LYS A 31 2.51 -9.39 -7.27
CA LYS A 31 3.68 -9.92 -6.58
C LYS A 31 4.47 -10.88 -7.47
N ASN A 32 3.79 -11.82 -8.13
CA ASN A 32 4.43 -12.75 -9.05
C ASN A 32 5.09 -12.05 -10.25
N LYS A 33 4.44 -11.01 -10.79
CA LYS A 33 4.99 -10.21 -11.89
C LYS A 33 6.19 -9.38 -11.47
N LEU A 34 6.17 -8.81 -10.27
CA LEU A 34 7.30 -8.09 -9.70
C LEU A 34 8.49 -9.02 -9.48
N LEU A 35 8.27 -10.18 -8.88
CA LEU A 35 9.33 -11.18 -8.68
C LEU A 35 10.01 -11.56 -10.00
N LYS A 36 9.22 -11.85 -11.04
CA LYS A 36 9.75 -12.15 -12.38
C LYS A 36 10.56 -10.97 -12.94
N ARG A 37 10.02 -9.76 -12.88
CA ARG A 37 10.68 -8.57 -13.42
C ARG A 37 11.97 -8.23 -12.67
N PHE A 38 11.97 -8.35 -11.35
CA PHE A 38 13.16 -8.13 -10.54
C PHE A 38 14.24 -9.14 -10.91
N ALA A 39 13.89 -10.43 -11.06
CA ALA A 39 14.83 -11.47 -11.47
C ALA A 39 15.43 -11.21 -12.87
N GLU A 40 14.62 -10.77 -13.85
CA GLU A 40 15.11 -10.34 -15.18
C GLU A 40 16.13 -9.21 -15.09
N CYS A 41 15.95 -8.30 -14.12
CA CYS A 41 16.88 -7.21 -13.84
C CYS A 41 18.02 -7.59 -12.88
N LYS A 42 18.17 -8.88 -12.53
CA LYS A 42 19.15 -9.40 -11.55
C LYS A 42 19.01 -8.76 -10.15
N LEU A 43 17.79 -8.39 -9.79
CA LEU A 43 17.41 -7.87 -8.47
C LEU A 43 16.54 -8.90 -7.74
N ALA A 44 16.47 -8.77 -6.41
CA ALA A 44 15.58 -9.55 -5.57
C ALA A 44 14.75 -8.63 -4.67
N LEU A 45 13.49 -9.00 -4.42
CA LEU A 45 12.68 -8.32 -3.42
C LEU A 45 13.16 -8.72 -2.03
N ASN A 46 13.39 -7.73 -1.17
CA ASN A 46 13.73 -7.98 0.23
C ASN A 46 12.48 -8.41 0.99
N SER A 47 12.44 -9.66 1.48
CA SER A 47 11.28 -10.25 2.17
C SER A 47 10.97 -9.63 3.52
N GLN A 48 11.96 -9.03 4.20
CA GLN A 48 11.76 -8.34 5.47
C GLN A 48 11.18 -6.93 5.27
N LYS A 49 11.59 -6.24 4.19
CA LYS A 49 11.11 -4.89 3.88
C LYS A 49 9.79 -4.88 3.10
N THR A 50 9.55 -5.87 2.24
CA THR A 50 8.35 -5.93 1.41
C THR A 50 7.17 -6.40 2.24
N LYS A 51 6.22 -5.51 2.47
CA LYS A 51 5.03 -5.80 3.29
C LYS A 51 3.75 -5.70 2.46
N ILE A 52 2.78 -6.52 2.82
CA ILE A 52 1.39 -6.40 2.36
C ILE A 52 0.65 -5.69 3.49
N VAL A 53 0.12 -4.51 3.20
CA VAL A 53 -0.53 -3.68 4.22
C VAL A 53 -2.01 -3.54 3.91
N TYR A 54 -2.84 -3.83 4.89
CA TYR A 54 -4.27 -3.67 4.79
C TYR A 54 -4.66 -2.24 5.17
N CYS A 55 -5.18 -1.49 4.20
CA CYS A 55 -5.67 -0.14 4.43
C CYS A 55 -7.03 -0.19 5.15
N LYS A 56 -7.00 -0.38 6.46
CA LYS A 56 -8.20 -0.46 7.32
C LYS A 56 -8.85 0.92 7.48
N ASP A 57 -10.16 0.96 7.27
CA ASP A 57 -11.02 2.14 7.43
C ASP A 57 -12.38 1.74 8.05
N ALA A 58 -13.29 2.70 8.23
CA ALA A 58 -14.60 2.44 8.83
C ALA A 58 -15.46 1.40 8.08
N ASN A 59 -15.25 1.20 6.78
CA ASN A 59 -16.01 0.25 5.95
C ASN A 59 -15.32 -1.13 5.85
N ARG A 60 -14.14 -1.27 6.45
CA ARG A 60 -13.24 -2.42 6.30
C ARG A 60 -12.96 -3.03 7.67
N SER A 61 -13.77 -4.02 8.03
CA SER A 61 -13.76 -4.61 9.38
C SER A 61 -12.73 -5.72 9.57
N GLU A 62 -12.13 -6.24 8.50
CA GLU A 62 -11.19 -7.37 8.59
C GLU A 62 -10.00 -7.05 9.51
N GLU A 63 -9.51 -8.09 10.18
CA GLU A 63 -8.29 -8.02 10.97
C GLU A 63 -7.10 -8.46 10.14
N ASN A 64 -6.05 -7.64 10.18
CA ASN A 64 -4.79 -7.90 9.49
C ASN A 64 -3.65 -7.47 10.41
N LYS A 65 -2.53 -8.21 10.36
CA LYS A 65 -1.35 -7.93 11.19
C LYS A 65 -0.68 -6.61 10.83
N GLU A 66 -0.56 -6.33 9.53
CA GLU A 66 0.07 -5.12 9.02
C GLU A 66 -1.02 -4.14 8.56
N ILE A 67 -1.21 -3.05 9.32
CA ILE A 67 -2.18 -1.98 9.04
C ILE A 67 -1.52 -0.61 8.97
N ALA A 68 -0.20 -0.54 8.85
CA ALA A 68 0.54 0.71 8.76
C ALA A 68 1.78 0.55 7.90
N PHE A 69 2.20 1.63 7.25
CA PHE A 69 3.49 1.72 6.58
C PHE A 69 4.01 3.15 6.55
N ASP A 70 5.32 3.27 6.39
CA ASP A 70 5.99 4.54 6.17
C ASP A 70 6.30 4.73 4.69
N PHE A 71 6.10 5.94 4.20
CA PHE A 71 6.46 6.34 2.85
C PHE A 71 6.82 7.82 2.84
N LEU A 72 8.04 8.15 2.41
CA LEU A 72 8.54 9.52 2.24
C LEU A 72 8.37 10.41 3.49
N GLY A 73 8.66 9.87 4.68
CA GLY A 73 8.55 10.60 5.94
C GLY A 73 7.14 10.71 6.52
N TYR A 74 6.17 9.96 5.96
CA TYR A 74 4.81 9.88 6.49
C TYR A 74 4.42 8.46 6.85
N THR A 75 3.78 8.30 8.01
CA THR A 75 3.17 7.04 8.44
C THR A 75 1.69 7.02 8.08
N PHE A 76 1.34 6.13 7.14
CA PHE A 76 -0.03 5.83 6.75
C PHE A 76 -0.59 4.75 7.67
N ARG A 77 -1.75 5.03 8.32
CA ARG A 77 -2.45 4.08 9.20
C ARG A 77 -3.91 4.51 9.41
N PRO A 78 -4.76 3.66 10.02
CA PRO A 78 -6.09 4.06 10.44
C PRO A 78 -6.01 5.20 11.47
N ARG A 79 -6.69 6.31 11.21
CA ARG A 79 -6.76 7.48 12.08
C ARG A 79 -8.17 8.05 12.08
N LEU A 80 -8.51 8.77 13.15
CA LEU A 80 -9.76 9.52 13.23
C LEU A 80 -9.70 10.71 12.27
N ALA A 81 -10.68 10.81 11.39
CA ALA A 81 -10.87 11.91 10.46
C ALA A 81 -12.24 12.55 10.70
N ARG A 82 -12.39 13.81 10.29
CA ARG A 82 -13.64 14.57 10.40
C ARG A 82 -14.17 14.88 9.00
N ASN A 83 -15.43 14.56 8.75
CA ASN A 83 -16.08 14.89 7.48
C ASN A 83 -16.57 16.36 7.47
N LYS A 84 -17.10 16.81 6.34
CA LYS A 84 -17.64 18.18 6.19
C LYS A 84 -18.82 18.47 7.13
N GLU A 85 -19.59 17.45 7.48
CA GLU A 85 -20.73 17.50 8.41
C GLU A 85 -20.30 17.43 9.88
N LYS A 86 -19.01 17.57 10.16
CA LYS A 86 -18.40 17.52 11.50
C LYS A 86 -18.45 16.17 12.20
N ALA A 87 -18.92 15.10 11.55
CA ALA A 87 -18.90 13.75 12.09
C ALA A 87 -17.51 13.12 12.01
N PHE A 88 -17.17 12.31 13.00
CA PHE A 88 -15.91 11.59 13.07
C PHE A 88 -16.04 10.17 12.51
N PHE A 89 -15.02 9.73 11.77
CA PHE A 89 -14.95 8.38 11.23
C PHE A 89 -13.49 7.94 11.12
N VAL A 90 -13.24 6.62 11.05
CA VAL A 90 -11.89 6.09 10.82
C VAL A 90 -11.60 6.08 9.33
N SER A 91 -10.49 6.69 8.95
CA SER A 91 -9.96 6.68 7.60
C SER A 91 -8.49 6.28 7.60
N PHE A 92 -8.01 5.77 6.46
CA PHE A 92 -6.61 5.42 6.29
C PHE A 92 -5.85 6.62 5.72
N ILE A 93 -5.18 7.38 6.58
CA ILE A 93 -4.59 8.69 6.23
C ILE A 93 -3.15 8.85 6.76
N PRO A 94 -2.31 9.63 6.07
CA PRO A 94 -0.94 9.90 6.50
C PRO A 94 -0.89 10.89 7.67
N ALA A 95 0.18 10.80 8.46
CA ALA A 95 0.70 11.90 9.27
C ALA A 95 2.23 11.84 9.27
N ILE A 96 2.89 12.94 9.63
CA ILE A 96 4.36 13.00 9.74
C ILE A 96 4.84 11.83 10.60
N SER A 97 5.78 11.06 10.04
CA SER A 97 6.47 9.98 10.74
C SER A 97 7.35 10.63 11.81
N THR A 98 7.26 10.13 13.04
CA THR A 98 7.91 10.72 14.23
C THR A 98 9.25 10.05 14.49
#